data_AF-A0A8B6GLZ8-F1
#
_entry.id   AF-A0A8B6GLZ8-F1
#
_cell.length_a   1.000
_cell.length_b   1.000
_cell.length_c   1.000
_cell.angle_alpha   90.00
_cell.angle_beta   90.00
_cell.angle_gamma   90.00
#
_symmetry.space_group_name_H-M   'P 1'
#
loop_
_entity.id
_entity.type
_entity.pdbx_description
1 polymer ?
#
loop_
_entity_poly.entity_id
_entity_poly.type
_entity_poly.pdbx_seq_one_letter_code
_entity_poly.pdbx_strand_id
1 'polypeptide(L)'
;MDKKDKRRYFFVGSVYLEVVTPLFQQKLEEKYQGLNFRCLKDFLDRKAVIHILFHLRHRNAWCCTDKLNCTNHGALPLNHHQWKQLFSENPGPGIHNCFCKYTAKSVKPEDLDVGLCGLILYNCCNLGQLDEEAVHILRRNKNDYLSHNTTCGISKDEYGTLMDELKTSVLQLDQTKEDVLIRIQKRPLNDLLCNKYTTILIDIHEILEKYCLISMLTRITKPIYRYMLGVTVLSYCQKC
;
A
#
# COMPACT_ATOMS: atom_id res chain seq x y z
N MET A 1 16.25 8.91 -20.64
CA MET A 1 15.99 9.85 -19.53
C MET A 1 17.15 10.84 -19.45
N ASP A 2 16.87 12.15 -19.61
CA ASP A 2 17.91 13.18 -19.58
C ASP A 2 18.43 13.44 -18.14
N LYS A 3 19.46 14.29 -17.99
CA LYS A 3 20.06 14.60 -16.66
C LYS A 3 19.06 15.31 -15.72
N LYS A 4 18.12 16.09 -16.24
CA LYS A 4 17.10 16.81 -15.45
C LYS A 4 15.98 15.87 -15.00
N ASP A 5 15.61 14.89 -15.82
CA ASP A 5 14.63 13.86 -15.47
C ASP A 5 15.19 12.90 -14.43
N LYS A 6 16.45 12.48 -14.59
CA LYS A 6 17.18 11.74 -13.53
C LYS A 6 17.18 12.51 -12.21
N ARG A 7 17.28 13.85 -12.27
CA ARG A 7 17.22 14.71 -11.10
C ARG A 7 15.85 14.72 -10.42
N ARG A 8 14.78 14.90 -11.18
CA ARG A 8 13.41 14.88 -10.66
C ARG A 8 13.07 13.54 -10.04
N TYR A 9 13.40 12.47 -10.76
CA TYR A 9 13.24 11.10 -10.30
C TYR A 9 13.91 10.88 -8.95
N PHE A 10 15.19 11.23 -8.87
CA PHE A 10 15.98 11.10 -7.65
C PHE A 10 15.38 11.89 -6.49
N PHE A 11 14.96 13.14 -6.75
CA PHE A 11 14.36 13.99 -5.73
C PHE A 11 13.07 13.38 -5.18
N VAL A 12 12.11 13.05 -6.04
CA VAL A 12 10.81 12.52 -5.64
C VAL A 12 10.96 11.23 -4.85
N GLY A 13 11.75 10.28 -5.37
CA GLY A 13 11.99 9.00 -4.68
C GLY A 13 12.67 9.18 -3.33
N SER A 14 13.69 10.05 -3.25
CA SER A 14 14.37 10.37 -1.99
C SER A 14 13.42 11.00 -0.98
N VAL A 15 12.56 11.93 -1.40
CA VAL A 15 11.59 12.55 -0.49
C VAL A 15 10.61 11.53 0.05
N TYR A 16 10.09 10.61 -0.77
CA TYR A 16 9.20 9.56 -0.27
C TYR A 16 9.87 8.65 0.76
N LEU A 17 11.11 8.23 0.51
CA LEU A 17 11.79 7.26 1.36
C LEU A 17 12.43 7.89 2.60
N GLU A 18 13.01 9.08 2.48
CA GLU A 18 13.75 9.73 3.57
C GLU A 18 12.90 10.70 4.38
N VAL A 19 11.76 11.15 3.85
CA VAL A 19 10.94 12.19 4.48
C VAL A 19 9.51 11.71 4.71
N VAL A 20 8.79 11.32 3.66
CA VAL A 20 7.36 10.98 3.79
C VAL A 20 7.17 9.69 4.58
N THR A 21 7.97 8.64 4.31
CA THR A 21 7.84 7.36 5.03
C THR A 21 8.04 7.54 6.53
N PRO A 22 9.17 8.12 7.02
CA PRO A 22 9.35 8.34 8.46
C PRO A 22 8.29 9.26 9.06
N LEU A 23 7.86 10.31 8.33
CA LEU A 23 6.85 11.24 8.80
C LEU A 23 5.48 10.56 8.99
N PHE A 24 5.10 9.66 8.08
CA PHE A 24 3.87 8.89 8.21
C PHE A 24 3.96 7.86 9.33
N GLN A 25 5.11 7.20 9.50
CA GLN A 25 5.35 6.26 10.60
C GLN A 25 5.21 6.97 11.96
N GLN A 26 5.88 8.11 12.11
CA GLN A 26 5.79 8.94 13.30
C GLN A 26 4.35 9.41 13.57
N LYS A 27 3.67 9.97 12.56
CA LYS A 27 2.27 10.41 12.74
C LYS A 27 1.35 9.25 13.10
N LEU A 28 1.55 8.06 12.52
CA LEU A 28 0.75 6.89 12.88
C LEU A 28 0.97 6.51 14.34
N GLU A 29 2.22 6.56 14.80
CA GLU A 29 2.58 6.35 16.20
C GLU A 29 1.90 7.33 17.14
N GLU A 30 2.03 8.63 16.88
CA GLU A 30 1.38 9.69 17.65
C GLU A 30 -0.14 9.49 17.69
N LYS A 31 -0.77 9.06 16.59
CA LYS A 31 -2.22 8.87 16.52
C LYS A 31 -2.71 7.72 17.38
N TYR A 32 -2.08 6.54 17.33
CA TYR A 32 -2.55 5.43 18.16
C TYR A 32 -2.20 5.64 19.64
N GLN A 33 -1.05 6.25 19.94
CA GLN A 33 -0.68 6.58 21.32
C GLN A 33 -1.61 7.64 21.92
N GLY A 34 -1.98 8.67 21.14
CA GLY A 34 -2.97 9.68 21.54
C GLY A 34 -4.37 9.12 21.80
N LEU A 35 -4.66 7.92 21.28
CA LEU A 35 -5.89 7.15 21.56
C LEU A 35 -5.72 6.16 22.73
N ASN A 36 -4.60 6.24 23.48
CA ASN A 36 -4.26 5.38 24.61
C ASN A 36 -4.03 3.90 24.26
N PHE A 37 -3.64 3.59 23.02
CA PHE A 37 -3.17 2.25 22.68
C PHE A 37 -1.68 2.10 23.00
N ARG A 38 -1.30 0.99 23.63
CA ARG A 38 0.09 0.73 24.03
C ARG A 38 1.00 0.47 22.83
N CYS A 39 0.46 -0.14 21.78
CA CYS A 39 1.21 -0.44 20.56
C CYS A 39 0.31 -0.48 19.33
N LEU A 40 0.94 -0.48 18.16
CA LEU A 40 0.25 -0.56 16.87
C LEU A 40 -0.65 -1.81 16.76
N LYS A 41 -0.20 -2.96 17.28
CA LYS A 41 -1.01 -4.19 17.29
C LYS A 41 -2.34 -3.98 18.00
N ASP A 42 -2.34 -3.38 19.20
CA ASP A 42 -3.55 -3.17 19.99
C ASP A 42 -4.54 -2.23 19.26
N PHE A 43 -4.01 -1.22 18.57
CA PHE A 43 -4.80 -0.33 17.73
C PHE A 43 -5.42 -1.06 16.53
N LEU A 44 -4.63 -1.86 15.82
CA LEU A 44 -5.08 -2.65 14.66
C LEU A 44 -6.09 -3.74 15.07
N ASP A 45 -5.98 -4.30 16.28
CA ASP A 45 -6.92 -5.28 16.84
C ASP A 45 -8.27 -4.67 17.25
N ARG A 46 -8.41 -3.34 17.24
CA ARG A 46 -9.70 -2.70 17.48
C ARG A 46 -10.69 -3.12 16.38
N LYS A 47 -11.85 -3.62 16.79
CA LYS A 47 -12.93 -4.06 15.87
C LYS A 47 -13.20 -3.09 14.72
N ALA A 48 -13.28 -1.79 15.00
CA ALA A 48 -13.52 -0.77 13.98
C ALA A 48 -12.39 -0.69 12.94
N VAL A 49 -11.13 -0.77 13.37
CA VAL A 49 -9.94 -0.65 12.50
C VAL A 49 -9.81 -1.88 11.61
N ILE A 50 -9.83 -3.07 12.20
CA ILE A 50 -9.75 -4.32 11.43
C ILE A 50 -10.93 -4.47 10.47
N HIS A 51 -12.12 -3.99 10.83
CA HIS A 51 -13.30 -3.98 9.95
C HIS A 51 -13.08 -3.09 8.71
N ILE A 52 -12.59 -1.87 8.91
CA ILE A 52 -12.26 -0.95 7.81
C ILE A 52 -11.20 -1.57 6.89
N LEU A 53 -10.08 -2.04 7.46
CA LEU A 53 -8.98 -2.62 6.67
C LEU A 53 -9.38 -3.93 5.97
N PHE A 54 -10.24 -4.74 6.59
CA PHE A 54 -10.81 -5.93 5.97
C PHE A 54 -11.61 -5.58 4.72
N HIS A 55 -12.46 -4.55 4.78
CA HIS A 55 -13.21 -4.10 3.62
C HIS A 55 -12.32 -3.48 2.55
N LEU A 56 -11.21 -2.83 2.90
CA LEU A 56 -10.21 -2.38 1.91
C LEU A 56 -9.48 -3.55 1.22
N ARG A 57 -9.47 -4.76 1.79
CA ARG A 57 -8.88 -5.96 1.20
C ARG A 57 -9.88 -6.88 0.48
N HIS A 58 -11.06 -7.07 1.05
CA HIS A 58 -11.99 -8.14 0.65
C HIS A 58 -13.23 -7.56 -0.01
N ARG A 59 -13.16 -7.45 -1.34
CA ARG A 59 -14.30 -7.08 -2.19
C ARG A 59 -15.51 -7.99 -1.92
N ASN A 60 -16.68 -7.39 -1.70
CA ASN A 60 -17.96 -8.09 -1.51
C ASN A 60 -18.02 -9.07 -0.32
N ALA A 61 -17.07 -9.02 0.62
CA ALA A 61 -17.16 -9.79 1.86
C ALA A 61 -18.10 -9.08 2.84
N TRP A 62 -18.87 -9.86 3.60
CA TRP A 62 -19.88 -9.33 4.53
C TRP A 62 -19.41 -9.52 5.97
N CYS A 63 -19.57 -8.49 6.79
CA CYS A 63 -19.35 -8.66 8.21
C CYS A 63 -20.49 -9.47 8.84
N CYS A 64 -20.12 -10.40 9.71
CA CYS A 64 -21.00 -11.22 10.51
C CYS A 64 -21.69 -10.46 11.65
N THR A 65 -21.14 -9.33 12.08
CA THR A 65 -21.62 -8.56 13.25
C THR A 65 -22.34 -7.26 12.90
N ASP A 66 -22.34 -6.83 11.63
CA ASP A 66 -22.86 -5.51 11.24
C ASP A 66 -23.54 -5.50 9.86
N LYS A 67 -24.33 -6.53 9.54
CA LYS A 67 -24.95 -6.73 8.21
C LYS A 67 -25.77 -5.53 7.70
N LEU A 68 -26.31 -4.69 8.59
CA LEU A 68 -27.14 -3.53 8.22
C LEU A 68 -26.33 -2.26 7.98
N ASN A 69 -25.16 -2.10 8.62
CA ASN A 69 -24.26 -0.96 8.41
C ASN A 69 -23.08 -1.30 7.47
N CYS A 70 -22.90 -2.59 7.15
CA CYS A 70 -22.00 -3.05 6.11
C CYS A 70 -22.51 -2.57 4.77
N THR A 71 -21.98 -1.43 4.35
CA THR A 71 -22.17 -0.93 3.01
C THR A 71 -21.48 -1.87 2.02
N ASN A 72 -22.23 -2.29 1.00
CA ASN A 72 -21.77 -3.22 -0.03
C ASN A 72 -20.82 -2.46 -0.97
N HIS A 73 -19.53 -2.77 -0.97
CA HIS A 73 -18.52 -1.94 -1.65
C HIS A 73 -17.67 -2.66 -2.69
N GLY A 74 -17.42 -1.98 -3.80
CA GLY A 74 -16.32 -2.31 -4.70
C GLY A 74 -14.99 -1.96 -4.04
N ALA A 75 -14.32 -2.96 -3.46
CA ALA A 75 -13.06 -2.72 -2.78
C ALA A 75 -11.85 -3.36 -3.45
N LEU A 76 -10.75 -2.63 -3.41
CA LEU A 76 -9.39 -3.08 -3.13
C LEU A 76 -8.46 -1.85 -3.19
N PRO A 77 -8.09 -1.25 -2.07
CA PRO A 77 -6.66 -0.99 -1.93
C PRO A 77 -6.20 -1.35 -0.53
N LEU A 78 -5.87 -2.62 -0.36
CA LEU A 78 -4.87 -3.18 0.53
C LEU A 78 -4.52 -4.53 -0.12
N ASN A 79 -3.28 -4.74 -0.52
CA ASN A 79 -2.95 -5.95 -1.28
C ASN A 79 -2.79 -7.18 -0.34
N HIS A 80 -2.69 -8.37 -0.91
CA HIS A 80 -2.56 -9.60 -0.11
C HIS A 80 -1.29 -9.64 0.75
N HIS A 81 -0.19 -9.06 0.26
CA HIS A 81 1.07 -9.01 0.99
C HIS A 81 0.95 -8.07 2.21
N GLN A 82 0.45 -6.85 2.01
CA GLN A 82 0.17 -5.88 3.07
C GLN A 82 -0.82 -6.44 4.10
N TRP A 83 -1.87 -7.15 3.66
CA TRP A 83 -2.78 -7.85 4.57
C TRP A 83 -2.05 -8.89 5.41
N LYS A 84 -1.24 -9.75 4.78
CA LYS A 84 -0.44 -10.76 5.48
C LYS A 84 0.62 -10.17 6.39
N GLN A 85 1.11 -8.96 6.10
CA GLN A 85 2.02 -8.25 6.97
C GLN A 85 1.29 -7.82 8.25
N LEU A 86 0.07 -7.29 8.13
CA LEU A 86 -0.70 -6.77 9.26
C LEU A 86 -1.43 -7.84 10.08
N PHE A 87 -1.95 -8.90 9.46
CA PHE A 87 -2.90 -9.81 10.11
C PHE A 87 -2.56 -11.29 9.94
N SER A 88 -2.96 -12.08 10.92
CA SER A 88 -3.00 -13.56 10.87
C SER A 88 -4.44 -14.03 10.92
N GLU A 89 -4.76 -15.12 10.23
CA GLU A 89 -6.06 -15.79 10.36
C GLU A 89 -6.00 -16.77 11.55
N ASN A 90 -6.97 -16.67 12.44
CA ASN A 90 -7.14 -17.58 13.57
C ASN A 90 -7.90 -18.84 13.11
N PRO A 91 -7.39 -20.05 13.39
CA PRO A 91 -8.12 -21.28 13.13
C PRO A 91 -9.28 -21.39 14.12
N GLY A 92 -10.51 -21.13 13.67
CA GLY A 92 -11.72 -21.23 14.50
C GLY A 92 -12.91 -21.79 13.71
N PRO A 93 -13.86 -22.46 14.38
CA PRO A 93 -15.01 -23.07 13.71
C PRO A 93 -15.96 -21.99 13.20
N GLY A 94 -16.11 -21.87 11.88
CA GLY A 94 -17.13 -20.99 11.27
C GLY A 94 -16.84 -20.62 9.82
N ILE A 95 -17.71 -21.06 8.91
CA ILE A 95 -17.67 -20.77 7.47
C ILE A 95 -18.23 -19.36 7.21
N HIS A 96 -17.53 -18.30 7.61
CA HIS A 96 -17.92 -16.92 7.24
C HIS A 96 -16.70 -16.07 6.87
N ASN A 97 -16.79 -15.33 5.75
CA ASN A 97 -15.79 -14.35 5.31
C ASN A 97 -15.92 -13.06 6.13
N CYS A 98 -15.48 -13.07 7.39
CA CYS A 98 -15.67 -11.98 8.35
C CYS A 98 -14.33 -11.51 8.94
N PHE A 99 -14.20 -10.22 9.29
CA PHE A 99 -13.00 -9.67 9.93
C PHE A 99 -12.68 -10.36 11.27
N CYS A 100 -13.69 -10.93 11.95
CA CYS A 100 -13.54 -11.59 13.27
C CYS A 100 -12.57 -12.77 13.28
N LYS A 101 -12.17 -13.28 12.10
CA LYS A 101 -11.18 -14.35 11.99
C LYS A 101 -9.74 -13.86 12.07
N TYR A 102 -9.53 -12.54 12.04
CA TYR A 102 -8.19 -11.99 11.92
C TYR A 102 -7.76 -11.34 13.22
N THR A 103 -6.48 -11.48 13.52
CA THR A 103 -5.79 -10.77 14.61
C THR A 103 -4.58 -10.06 14.05
N ALA A 104 -4.31 -8.88 14.57
CA ALA A 104 -3.14 -8.10 14.19
C ALA A 104 -1.87 -8.82 14.64
N LYS A 105 -0.86 -8.80 13.76
CA LYS A 105 0.49 -9.22 14.09
C LYS A 105 1.19 -8.14 14.90
N SER A 106 2.22 -8.53 15.65
CA SER A 106 3.10 -7.59 16.36
C SER A 106 4.06 -6.90 15.39
N VAL A 107 3.53 -6.05 14.52
CA VAL A 107 4.28 -5.17 13.61
C VAL A 107 4.53 -3.81 14.26
N LYS A 108 5.65 -3.17 13.91
CA LYS A 108 5.97 -1.81 14.32
C LYS A 108 5.74 -0.82 13.17
N PRO A 109 5.53 0.48 13.45
CA PRO A 109 5.42 1.50 12.40
C PRO A 109 6.60 1.47 11.42
N GLU A 110 7.82 1.29 11.91
CA GLU A 110 9.05 1.21 11.09
C GLU A 110 9.02 0.09 10.05
N ASP A 111 8.25 -0.98 10.27
CA ASP A 111 8.11 -2.10 9.34
C ASP A 111 7.18 -1.76 8.16
N LEU A 112 6.41 -0.67 8.26
CA LEU A 112 5.37 -0.33 7.30
C LEU A 112 5.89 0.64 6.24
N ASP A 113 5.60 0.34 4.97
CA ASP A 113 5.87 1.27 3.87
C ASP A 113 4.94 2.51 3.90
N VAL A 114 5.31 3.58 3.18
CA VAL A 114 4.53 4.83 3.09
C VAL A 114 3.08 4.63 2.60
N GLY A 115 2.86 3.65 1.71
CA GLY A 115 1.53 3.32 1.22
C GLY A 115 0.65 2.70 2.31
N LEU A 116 1.21 1.79 3.10
CA LEU A 116 0.51 1.15 4.20
C LEU A 116 0.27 2.12 5.37
N CYS A 117 1.29 2.89 5.77
CA CYS A 117 1.13 3.94 6.79
C CYS A 117 0.07 4.96 6.37
N GLY A 118 0.18 5.48 5.14
CA GLY A 118 -0.76 6.47 4.63
C GLY A 118 -2.19 5.95 4.54
N LEU A 119 -2.36 4.67 4.21
CA LEU A 119 -3.67 4.02 4.15
C LEU A 119 -4.29 3.90 5.55
N ILE A 120 -3.51 3.50 6.55
CA ILE A 120 -3.99 3.40 7.94
C ILE A 120 -4.30 4.80 8.49
N LEU A 121 -3.43 5.78 8.26
CA LEU A 121 -3.66 7.17 8.66
C LEU A 121 -4.97 7.71 8.06
N TYR A 122 -5.15 7.56 6.76
CA TYR A 122 -6.30 8.12 6.04
C TYR A 122 -7.63 7.44 6.42
N ASN A 123 -7.64 6.11 6.61
CA ASN A 123 -8.90 5.37 6.79
C ASN A 123 -9.22 5.06 8.26
N CYS A 124 -8.23 5.09 9.16
CA CYS A 124 -8.40 4.58 10.52
C CYS A 124 -8.08 5.62 11.61
N CYS A 125 -7.49 6.77 11.25
CA CYS A 125 -7.15 7.82 12.21
C CYS A 125 -7.99 9.08 11.94
N ASN A 126 -8.36 9.79 13.00
CA ASN A 126 -8.93 11.12 12.86
C ASN A 126 -7.80 12.13 12.60
N LEU A 127 -7.77 12.66 11.38
CA LEU A 127 -6.82 13.68 10.95
C LEU A 127 -7.49 15.05 10.97
N GLY A 128 -6.70 16.11 11.18
CA GLY A 128 -7.19 17.45 10.88
C GLY A 128 -7.33 17.62 9.37
N GLN A 129 -8.21 18.52 8.91
CA GLN A 129 -8.49 18.71 7.48
C GLN A 129 -7.21 18.87 6.63
N LEU A 130 -6.26 19.67 7.11
CA LEU A 130 -4.97 19.87 6.43
C LEU A 130 -4.11 18.60 6.41
N ASP A 131 -4.04 17.86 7.52
CA ASP A 131 -3.28 16.60 7.55
C ASP A 131 -3.90 15.55 6.62
N GLU A 132 -5.23 15.48 6.56
CA GLU A 132 -5.96 14.55 5.70
C GLU A 132 -5.71 14.85 4.22
N GLU A 133 -5.81 16.12 3.81
CA GLU A 133 -5.53 16.57 2.45
C GLU A 133 -4.07 16.26 2.05
N ALA A 134 -3.11 16.57 2.92
CA ALA A 134 -1.71 16.31 2.65
C ALA A 134 -1.41 14.81 2.55
N VAL A 135 -1.96 13.98 3.45
CA VAL A 135 -1.83 12.52 3.38
C VAL A 135 -2.45 11.98 2.09
N HIS A 136 -3.61 12.48 1.68
CA HIS A 136 -4.27 12.08 0.45
C HIS A 136 -3.42 12.41 -0.80
N ILE A 137 -2.93 13.66 -0.90
CA ILE A 137 -2.08 14.11 -2.01
C ILE A 137 -0.79 13.29 -2.07
N LEU A 138 -0.10 13.10 -0.94
CA LEU A 138 1.15 12.34 -0.90
C LEU A 138 0.96 10.87 -1.32
N ARG A 139 -0.17 10.25 -0.96
CA ARG A 139 -0.50 8.89 -1.42
C ARG A 139 -0.78 8.86 -2.91
N ARG A 140 -1.56 9.81 -3.43
CA ARG A 140 -1.84 9.95 -4.87
C ARG A 140 -0.54 10.11 -5.65
N ASN A 141 0.29 11.08 -5.26
CA ASN A 141 1.54 11.39 -5.95
C ASN A 141 2.53 10.21 -5.93
N LYS A 142 2.52 9.37 -4.87
CA LYS A 142 3.31 8.12 -4.82
C LYS A 142 2.83 7.15 -5.89
N ASN A 143 1.51 6.95 -5.99
CA ASN A 143 0.92 6.03 -6.95
C ASN A 143 1.12 6.52 -8.39
N ASP A 144 0.94 7.82 -8.63
CA ASP A 144 1.19 8.43 -9.94
C ASP A 144 2.66 8.26 -10.32
N TYR A 145 3.59 8.60 -9.43
CA TYR A 145 5.02 8.40 -9.66
C TYR A 145 5.35 6.93 -9.99
N LEU A 146 4.79 5.96 -9.26
CA LEU A 146 4.99 4.52 -9.54
C LEU A 146 4.36 4.06 -10.86
N SER A 147 3.13 4.50 -11.15
CA SER A 147 2.41 4.18 -12.39
C SER A 147 3.21 4.64 -13.60
N HIS A 148 3.66 5.90 -13.60
CA HIS A 148 4.36 6.44 -14.75
C HIS A 148 5.79 5.92 -14.90
N ASN A 149 6.45 5.54 -13.81
CA ASN A 149 7.76 4.85 -13.88
C ASN A 149 7.66 3.50 -14.60
N THR A 150 6.48 2.89 -14.64
CA THR A 150 6.30 1.51 -15.10
C THR A 150 5.53 1.41 -16.42
N THR A 151 4.80 2.46 -16.83
CA THR A 151 3.88 2.39 -17.99
C THR A 151 4.18 3.37 -19.12
N CYS A 152 4.24 4.68 -18.86
CA CYS A 152 4.20 5.70 -19.93
C CYS A 152 5.22 6.83 -19.81
N GLY A 153 5.98 6.93 -18.71
CA GLY A 153 6.86 8.06 -18.42
C GLY A 153 6.11 9.35 -18.04
N ILE A 154 6.68 10.16 -17.15
CA ILE A 154 6.13 11.48 -16.76
C ILE A 154 6.72 12.57 -17.66
N SER A 155 5.87 13.49 -18.10
CA SER A 155 6.29 14.70 -18.81
C SER A 155 6.97 15.71 -17.88
N LYS A 156 7.72 16.63 -18.48
CA LYS A 156 8.46 17.65 -17.73
C LYS A 156 7.55 18.53 -16.86
N ASP A 157 6.36 18.86 -17.35
CA ASP A 157 5.42 19.74 -16.66
C ASP A 157 4.74 19.02 -15.50
N GLU A 158 4.36 17.75 -15.70
CA GLU A 158 3.85 16.88 -14.64
C GLU A 158 4.87 16.69 -13.50
N TYR A 159 6.17 16.55 -13.81
CA TYR A 159 7.21 16.53 -12.77
C TYR A 159 7.31 17.84 -12.01
N GLY A 160 7.14 18.98 -12.68
CA GLY A 160 7.17 20.30 -12.05
C GLY A 160 6.08 20.39 -10.99
N THR A 161 4.84 20.13 -11.38
CA THR A 161 3.68 20.11 -10.48
C THR A 161 3.85 19.11 -9.34
N LEU A 162 4.27 17.87 -9.66
CA LEU A 162 4.41 16.82 -8.65
C LEU A 162 5.48 17.17 -7.59
N MET A 163 6.58 17.82 -7.99
CA MET A 163 7.61 18.25 -7.04
C MET A 163 7.11 19.36 -6.10
N ASP A 164 6.37 20.33 -6.62
CA ASP A 164 5.86 21.44 -5.82
C ASP A 164 4.73 21.00 -4.88
N GLU A 165 3.81 20.14 -5.37
CA GLU A 165 2.79 19.51 -4.53
C GLU A 165 3.39 18.65 -3.42
N LEU A 166 4.43 17.88 -3.75
CA LEU A 166 5.14 17.03 -2.79
C LEU A 166 5.77 17.86 -1.66
N LYS A 167 6.47 18.94 -2.00
CA LYS A 167 7.08 19.84 -1.01
C LYS A 167 6.02 20.50 -0.14
N THR A 168 4.98 21.05 -0.76
CA THR A 168 3.90 21.74 -0.05
C THR A 168 3.23 20.79 0.94
N SER A 169 2.88 19.59 0.51
CA SER A 169 2.23 18.59 1.37
C SER A 169 3.15 18.10 2.50
N VAL A 170 4.45 17.94 2.25
CA VAL A 170 5.42 17.61 3.31
C VAL A 170 5.50 18.71 4.36
N LEU A 171 5.64 19.97 3.93
CA LEU A 171 5.76 21.11 4.84
C LEU A 171 4.45 21.41 5.60
N GLN A 172 3.31 21.08 4.99
CA GLN A 172 2.01 21.11 5.67
C GLN A 172 1.93 20.12 6.81
N LEU A 173 2.51 18.92 6.64
CA LEU A 173 2.56 17.90 7.69
C LEU A 173 3.63 18.18 8.76
N ASP A 174 4.77 18.74 8.35
CA ASP A 174 5.88 19.11 9.23
C ASP A 174 6.78 20.18 8.58
N GLN A 175 6.67 21.41 9.05
CA GLN A 175 7.44 22.56 8.57
C GLN A 175 8.95 22.42 8.82
N THR A 176 9.37 21.61 9.79
CA THR A 176 10.81 21.41 10.11
C THR A 176 11.56 20.65 9.02
N LYS A 177 10.85 20.10 8.01
CA LYS A 177 11.44 19.32 6.92
C LYS A 177 12.03 20.18 5.78
N GLU A 178 11.91 21.51 5.82
CA GLU A 178 12.39 22.39 4.75
C GLU A 178 13.88 22.18 4.43
N ASP A 179 14.75 22.19 5.44
CA ASP A 179 16.18 21.99 5.25
C ASP A 179 16.50 20.62 4.65
N VAL A 180 15.74 19.59 5.02
CA VAL A 180 15.89 18.23 4.49
C VAL A 180 15.52 18.20 3.00
N LEU A 181 14.42 18.85 2.62
CA LEU A 181 14.00 18.98 1.22
C LEU A 181 15.04 19.73 0.38
N ILE A 182 15.57 20.84 0.89
CA ILE A 182 16.63 21.63 0.22
C ILE A 182 17.89 20.78 0.05
N ARG A 183 18.28 20.03 1.08
CA ARG A 183 19.43 19.11 1.02
C ARG A 183 19.26 18.04 -0.05
N ILE A 184 18.09 17.38 -0.11
CA ILE A 184 17.80 16.37 -1.14
C ILE A 184 17.83 17.01 -2.53
N GLN A 185 17.26 18.21 -2.69
CA GLN A 185 17.25 18.95 -3.96
C GLN A 185 18.65 19.35 -4.44
N LYS A 186 19.62 19.54 -3.54
CA LYS A 186 21.01 19.93 -3.85
C LYS A 186 21.99 18.75 -3.91
N ARG A 187 21.66 17.59 -3.33
CA ARG A 187 22.52 16.40 -3.26
C ARG A 187 23.03 15.98 -4.64
N PRO A 188 24.29 15.62 -4.87
CA PRO A 188 24.74 15.18 -6.20
C PRO A 188 24.03 13.88 -6.65
N LEU A 189 23.85 13.71 -7.97
CA LEU A 189 23.33 12.46 -8.53
C LEU A 189 24.42 11.39 -8.43
N ASN A 190 24.11 10.29 -7.74
CA ASN A 190 24.94 9.10 -7.65
C ASN A 190 24.12 7.92 -8.16
N ASP A 191 24.60 7.23 -9.18
CA ASP A 191 23.88 6.11 -9.82
C ASP A 191 23.55 4.98 -8.84
N LEU A 192 24.38 4.74 -7.82
CA LEU A 192 24.09 3.75 -6.77
C LEU A 192 22.86 4.14 -5.93
N LEU A 193 22.77 5.42 -5.55
CA LEU A 193 21.63 5.93 -4.78
C LEU A 193 20.36 5.97 -5.65
N CYS A 194 20.49 6.36 -6.91
CA CYS A 194 19.40 6.30 -7.88
C CYS A 194 18.84 4.87 -7.96
N ASN A 195 19.70 3.86 -8.15
CA ASN A 195 19.29 2.45 -8.24
C ASN A 195 18.66 1.93 -6.95
N LYS A 196 19.21 2.26 -5.78
CA LYS A 196 18.65 1.86 -4.48
C LYS A 196 17.21 2.34 -4.31
N TYR A 197 16.95 3.60 -4.64
CA TYR A 197 15.60 4.17 -4.52
C TYR A 197 14.64 3.63 -5.58
N THR A 198 15.14 3.36 -6.78
CA THR A 198 14.38 2.63 -7.80
C THR A 198 13.90 1.29 -7.27
N THR A 199 14.78 0.45 -6.73
CA THR A 199 14.41 -0.89 -6.23
C THR A 199 13.42 -0.82 -5.07
N ILE A 200 13.67 0.04 -4.07
CA ILE A 200 12.81 0.14 -2.88
C ILE A 200 11.40 0.66 -3.23
N LEU A 201 11.29 1.52 -4.25
CA LEU A 201 10.00 2.04 -4.71
C LEU A 201 9.28 1.06 -5.66
N ILE A 202 10.03 0.27 -6.44
CA ILE A 202 9.51 -0.75 -7.38
C ILE A 202 9.10 -2.05 -6.70
N ASP A 203 9.53 -2.34 -5.46
CA ASP A 203 9.16 -3.57 -4.74
C ASP A 203 7.62 -3.81 -4.71
N ILE A 204 6.81 -2.76 -4.80
CA ILE A 204 5.35 -2.87 -4.93
C ILE A 204 4.93 -3.32 -6.34
N HIS A 205 5.62 -2.88 -7.39
CA HIS A 205 5.33 -3.25 -8.78
C HIS A 205 5.80 -4.66 -9.14
N GLU A 206 6.97 -5.12 -8.69
CA GLU A 206 7.38 -6.53 -8.86
C GLU A 206 6.41 -7.48 -8.13
N ILE A 207 5.91 -7.07 -6.96
CA ILE A 207 4.86 -7.80 -6.24
C ILE A 207 3.55 -7.77 -7.06
N LEU A 208 3.13 -6.61 -7.58
CA LEU A 208 1.92 -6.48 -8.40
C LEU A 208 2.02 -7.23 -9.72
N GLU A 209 3.14 -7.21 -10.43
CA GLU A 209 3.41 -7.98 -11.64
C GLU A 209 3.46 -9.47 -11.35
N LYS A 210 4.13 -9.91 -10.28
CA LYS A 210 4.13 -11.32 -9.87
C LYS A 210 2.71 -11.79 -9.57
N TYR A 211 1.86 -10.97 -8.97
CA TYR A 211 0.44 -11.30 -8.75
C TYR A 211 -0.47 -11.10 -9.98
N CYS A 212 -0.20 -10.15 -10.88
CA CYS A 212 -0.92 -9.98 -12.14
C CYS A 212 -0.60 -11.11 -13.12
N LEU A 213 0.67 -11.52 -13.22
CA LEU A 213 1.11 -12.70 -13.95
C LEU A 213 0.51 -13.97 -13.34
N ILE A 214 0.50 -14.14 -12.00
CA ILE A 214 -0.18 -15.28 -11.36
C ILE A 214 -1.70 -15.24 -11.59
N SER A 215 -2.33 -14.06 -11.59
CA SER A 215 -3.77 -13.85 -11.88
C SER A 215 -4.11 -14.17 -13.34
N MET A 216 -3.29 -13.73 -14.29
CA MET A 216 -3.44 -14.05 -15.70
C MET A 216 -3.14 -15.53 -15.96
N LEU A 217 -2.07 -16.08 -15.37
CA LEU A 217 -1.76 -17.51 -15.43
C LEU A 217 -2.86 -18.35 -14.81
N THR A 218 -3.45 -17.98 -13.67
CA THR A 218 -4.59 -18.74 -13.08
C THR A 218 -5.89 -18.60 -13.86
N ARG A 219 -6.13 -17.47 -14.55
CA ARG A 219 -7.26 -17.32 -15.48
C ARG A 219 -7.07 -18.12 -16.77
N ILE A 220 -5.85 -18.21 -17.28
CA ILE A 220 -5.50 -19.00 -18.48
C ILE A 220 -5.39 -20.50 -18.15
N THR A 221 -4.93 -20.86 -16.95
CA THR A 221 -4.74 -22.27 -16.55
C THR A 221 -5.98 -22.91 -15.92
N LYS A 222 -6.96 -22.17 -15.40
CA LYS A 222 -8.22 -22.78 -14.89
C LYS A 222 -9.03 -23.53 -15.98
N PRO A 223 -9.16 -23.02 -17.21
CA PRO A 223 -9.75 -23.79 -18.30
C PRO A 223 -8.86 -24.96 -18.74
N ILE A 224 -7.53 -24.77 -18.76
CA ILE A 224 -6.57 -25.77 -19.24
C ILE A 224 -6.43 -26.94 -18.26
N TYR A 225 -6.45 -26.71 -16.94
CA TYR A 225 -6.45 -27.78 -15.93
C TYR A 225 -7.78 -28.54 -15.89
N ARG A 226 -8.92 -27.89 -16.16
CA ARG A 226 -10.21 -28.60 -16.32
C ARG A 226 -10.24 -29.44 -17.60
N TYR A 227 -9.62 -28.97 -18.69
CA TYR A 227 -9.49 -29.75 -19.92
C TYR A 227 -8.51 -30.93 -19.75
N MET A 228 -7.36 -30.72 -19.11
CA MET A 228 -6.38 -31.80 -18.88
C MET A 228 -6.85 -32.84 -17.85
N LEU A 229 -7.53 -32.45 -16.77
CA LEU A 229 -8.11 -33.42 -15.83
C LEU A 229 -9.37 -34.12 -16.41
N GLY A 230 -10.14 -33.45 -17.28
CA GLY A 230 -11.26 -34.08 -18.00
C GLY A 230 -10.83 -35.11 -19.04
N VAL A 231 -9.68 -34.90 -19.70
CA VAL A 231 -9.11 -35.85 -20.67
C VAL A 231 -8.36 -37.02 -20.00
N THR A 232 -7.86 -36.82 -18.77
CA THR A 232 -7.17 -37.89 -18.03
C THR A 232 -8.16 -38.86 -17.36
N VAL A 233 -9.38 -38.43 -17.02
CA VAL A 233 -10.41 -39.32 -16.42
C VAL A 233 -11.16 -40.15 -17.47
N LEU A 234 -11.26 -39.69 -18.73
CA LEU A 234 -11.89 -40.47 -19.80
C LEU A 234 -10.95 -41.48 -20.50
N SER A 235 -9.64 -41.35 -20.33
CA SER A 235 -8.65 -42.31 -20.87
C SER A 235 -8.34 -43.48 -19.92
N TYR A 236 -8.78 -43.43 -18.66
CA TYR A 236 -8.63 -44.51 -17.68
C TYR A 236 -9.86 -45.42 -17.52
N CYS A 237 -11.00 -45.10 -18.17
CA CYS A 237 -12.20 -45.95 -18.17
C CYS A 237 -12.44 -46.74 -19.49
N GLN A 238 -11.40 -46.92 -20.32
CA GLN A 238 -11.46 -47.79 -21.51
C GLN A 238 -10.42 -48.93 -21.50
N LYS A 239 -9.81 -49.22 -20.35
CA LYS A 239 -8.97 -50.42 -20.17
C LYS A 239 -9.15 -51.05 -18.78
N CYS A 240 -10.40 -51.33 -18.41
CA CYS A 240 -10.81 -52.35 -17.45
C CYS A 240 -12.20 -52.84 -17.87
#